data_AF-A0A2Z5ZAL2-F1
#
_entry.id   AF-A0A2Z5ZAL2-F1
#
_cell.length_a   1.000
_cell.length_b   1.000
_cell.length_c   1.000
_cell.angle_alpha   90.00
_cell.angle_beta   90.00
_cell.angle_gamma   90.00
#
_symmetry.space_group_name_H-M   'P 1'
#
loop_
_entity.id
_entity.type
_entity.pdbx_description
1 polymer ?
#
loop_
_entity_poly.entity_id
_entity_poly.type
_entity_poly.pdbx_seq_one_letter_code
_entity_poly.pdbx_strand_id
1 'polypeptide(L)'
;MSDISLSQLLEAGVHFGHKAHRWNPKMFPYIYSEVNNIHILDLVQSATLLKAANNFVELAASENKTFLFVGTKRQATTLIAQEAKRSNSYYVNHRWLGGMLTNWATVKERIQRLKDLEKQEADGTFDLLTKKEVAIRRKELSKLRKHLDGIKTMPDQPDVAIIIDQKREMTAILECRKLGIPVVSILDTNCDPELVDVPIPGNDDAVRSIKLILNSLTDSIIKGQSKIK
;
A
#
# COMPACT_ATOMS: atom_id res chain seq x y z
N MET A 1 -8.74 -2.59 -23.07
CA MET A 1 -8.58 -1.77 -21.85
C MET A 1 -8.30 -0.36 -22.32
N SER A 2 -8.95 0.66 -21.76
CA SER A 2 -8.52 2.03 -22.02
C SER A 2 -7.21 2.23 -21.28
N ASP A 3 -6.08 2.16 -22.01
CA ASP A 3 -4.80 2.65 -21.52
C ASP A 3 -5.05 4.03 -20.88
N ILE A 4 -4.55 4.25 -19.66
CA ILE A 4 -4.72 5.53 -18.98
C ILE A 4 -4.14 6.62 -19.89
N SER A 5 -5.01 7.54 -20.28
CA SER A 5 -4.64 8.66 -21.13
C SER A 5 -3.81 9.69 -20.33
N LEU A 6 -2.92 10.40 -21.02
CA LEU A 6 -2.18 11.51 -20.40
C LEU A 6 -3.13 12.59 -19.84
N SER A 7 -4.28 12.81 -20.49
CA SER A 7 -5.32 13.73 -20.00
C SER A 7 -5.87 13.30 -18.65
N GLN A 8 -6.13 12.00 -18.43
CA GLN A 8 -6.57 11.49 -17.14
C GLN A 8 -5.52 11.69 -16.04
N LEU A 9 -4.23 11.45 -16.34
CA LEU A 9 -3.14 11.70 -15.39
C LEU A 9 -3.03 13.19 -15.04
N LEU A 10 -3.20 14.07 -16.04
CA LEU A 10 -3.18 15.51 -15.87
C LEU A 10 -4.36 15.98 -14.99
N GLU A 11 -5.58 15.55 -15.29
CA GLU A 11 -6.81 15.89 -14.55
C GLU A 11 -6.79 15.38 -13.10
N ALA A 12 -6.19 14.21 -12.87
CA ALA A 12 -6.02 13.64 -11.54
C ALA A 12 -4.90 14.33 -10.73
N GLY A 13 -4.10 15.20 -11.36
CA GLY A 13 -3.02 15.94 -10.70
C GLY A 13 -1.77 15.11 -10.40
N VAL A 14 -1.52 14.05 -11.19
CA VAL A 14 -0.38 13.13 -10.99
C VAL A 14 0.97 13.84 -11.18
N HIS A 15 1.01 14.85 -12.04
CA HIS A 15 2.21 15.61 -12.40
C HIS A 15 2.74 16.53 -11.30
N PHE A 16 1.94 16.86 -10.28
CA PHE A 16 2.40 17.75 -9.22
C PHE A 16 3.28 17.02 -8.22
N GLY A 17 4.51 17.47 -8.06
CA GLY A 17 5.41 17.03 -7.00
C GLY A 17 5.41 17.96 -5.78
N HIS A 18 6.45 17.82 -4.95
CA HIS A 18 6.68 18.69 -3.81
C HIS A 18 7.41 20.00 -4.19
N LYS A 19 7.54 20.87 -3.18
CA LYS A 19 8.36 22.09 -3.28
C LYS A 19 9.83 21.78 -3.54
N ALA A 20 10.53 22.64 -4.29
CA ALA A 20 11.90 22.37 -4.75
C ALA A 20 12.87 22.06 -3.59
N HIS A 21 12.79 22.76 -2.46
CA HIS A 21 13.67 22.49 -1.30
C HIS A 21 13.50 21.10 -0.64
N ARG A 22 12.45 20.33 -0.99
CA ARG A 22 12.18 19.00 -0.40
C ARG A 22 12.62 17.84 -1.30
N TRP A 23 13.07 18.15 -2.52
CA TRP A 23 13.33 17.14 -3.53
C TRP A 23 14.54 16.26 -3.19
N ASN A 24 14.54 15.06 -3.74
CA ASN A 24 15.70 14.17 -3.76
C ASN A 24 16.39 14.33 -5.13
N PRO A 25 17.70 14.65 -5.18
CA PRO A 25 18.44 14.76 -6.43
C PRO A 25 18.35 13.52 -7.35
N LYS A 26 18.17 12.32 -6.78
CA LYS A 26 17.99 11.09 -7.57
C LYS A 26 16.69 11.06 -8.35
N MET A 27 15.71 11.89 -8.01
CA MET A 27 14.46 12.04 -8.77
C MET A 27 14.61 12.93 -10.02
N PHE A 28 15.78 13.55 -10.24
CA PHE A 28 16.03 14.41 -11.40
C PHE A 28 15.57 13.80 -12.74
N PRO A 29 15.81 12.51 -13.06
CA PRO A 29 15.38 11.92 -14.33
C PRO A 29 13.85 11.92 -14.54
N TYR A 30 13.07 11.94 -13.45
CA TYR A 30 11.60 11.90 -13.47
C TYR A 30 10.96 13.30 -13.40
N ILE A 31 11.75 14.35 -13.14
CA ILE A 31 11.27 15.73 -13.03
C ILE A 31 11.38 16.39 -14.40
N TYR A 32 10.24 16.87 -14.91
CA TYR A 32 10.15 17.58 -16.18
C TYR A 32 10.57 19.05 -16.05
N SER A 33 10.04 19.76 -15.05
CA SER A 33 10.33 21.19 -14.83
C SER A 33 10.01 21.64 -13.41
N GLU A 34 10.29 22.89 -13.11
CA GLU A 34 9.86 23.56 -11.88
C GLU A 34 8.98 24.77 -12.24
N VAL A 35 7.80 24.86 -11.62
CA VAL A 35 6.87 25.99 -11.81
C VAL A 35 6.46 26.50 -10.43
N ASN A 36 6.65 27.79 -10.17
CA ASN A 36 6.30 28.42 -8.90
C ASN A 36 6.86 27.67 -7.67
N ASN A 37 8.12 27.22 -7.73
CA ASN A 37 8.80 26.47 -6.67
C ASN A 37 8.17 25.10 -6.36
N ILE A 38 7.43 24.52 -7.31
CA ILE A 38 6.88 23.15 -7.28
C ILE A 38 7.46 22.39 -8.45
N HIS A 39 8.01 21.21 -8.19
CA HIS A 39 8.47 20.32 -9.26
C HIS A 39 7.30 19.67 -9.98
N ILE A 40 7.41 19.59 -11.29
CA ILE A 40 6.46 18.92 -12.17
C ILE A 40 7.11 17.62 -12.65
N LEU A 41 6.43 16.50 -12.43
CA LEU A 41 6.84 15.18 -12.87
C LEU A 41 6.48 14.97 -14.35
N ASP A 42 7.33 14.22 -15.06
CA ASP A 42 7.11 13.86 -16.45
C ASP A 42 5.99 12.81 -16.60
N LEU A 43 4.83 13.25 -17.09
CA LEU A 43 3.66 12.39 -17.28
C LEU A 43 3.87 11.30 -18.35
N VAL A 44 4.74 11.51 -19.33
CA VAL A 44 5.03 10.48 -20.35
C VAL A 44 5.77 9.33 -19.68
N GLN A 45 6.75 9.66 -18.83
CA GLN A 45 7.45 8.66 -18.02
C GLN A 45 6.50 7.99 -17.02
N SER A 46 5.66 8.76 -16.31
CA SER A 46 4.64 8.21 -15.41
C SER A 46 3.73 7.21 -16.11
N ALA A 47 3.22 7.53 -17.31
CA ALA A 47 2.35 6.64 -18.08
C ALA A 47 3.08 5.35 -18.50
N THR A 48 4.33 5.48 -18.95
CA THR A 48 5.17 4.34 -19.38
C THR A 48 5.47 3.40 -18.22
N LEU A 49 5.87 3.96 -17.08
CA LEU A 49 6.20 3.18 -15.88
C LEU A 49 4.96 2.61 -15.20
N LEU A 50 3.84 3.31 -15.22
CA LEU A 50 2.55 2.77 -14.77
C LEU A 50 2.13 1.57 -15.63
N LYS A 51 2.35 1.62 -16.96
CA LYS A 51 2.10 0.48 -17.84
C LYS A 51 3.02 -0.71 -17.52
N ALA A 52 4.30 -0.46 -17.27
CA ALA A 52 5.23 -1.49 -16.82
C ALA A 52 4.79 -2.11 -15.48
N ALA A 53 4.35 -1.28 -14.52
CA ALA A 53 3.85 -1.74 -13.24
C ALA A 53 2.57 -2.57 -13.37
N ASN A 54 1.61 -2.14 -14.20
CA ASN A 54 0.40 -2.89 -14.52
C ASN A 54 0.73 -4.29 -15.08
N ASN A 55 1.68 -4.37 -16.02
CA ASN A 55 2.12 -5.64 -16.59
C ASN A 55 2.77 -6.55 -15.54
N PHE A 56 3.61 -5.98 -14.66
CA PHE A 56 4.26 -6.72 -13.58
C PHE A 56 3.23 -7.30 -12.59
N VAL A 57 2.27 -6.49 -12.12
CA VAL A 57 1.25 -6.97 -11.17
C VAL A 57 0.26 -7.93 -11.82
N GLU A 58 -0.09 -7.75 -13.11
CA GLU A 58 -0.93 -8.69 -13.86
C GLU A 58 -0.24 -10.06 -13.97
N LEU A 59 1.06 -10.09 -14.30
CA LEU A 59 1.84 -11.32 -14.38
C LEU A 59 1.93 -12.01 -13.01
N ALA A 60 2.33 -11.27 -11.97
CA ALA A 60 2.42 -11.82 -10.61
C ALA A 60 1.07 -12.39 -10.15
N ALA A 61 -0.03 -11.69 -10.43
CA ALA A 61 -1.37 -12.16 -10.10
C ALA A 61 -1.74 -13.44 -10.86
N SER A 62 -1.34 -13.58 -12.12
CA SER A 62 -1.58 -14.81 -12.89
C SER A 62 -0.79 -16.03 -12.39
N GLU A 63 0.29 -15.79 -11.64
CA GLU A 63 1.08 -16.82 -10.96
C GLU A 63 0.55 -17.13 -9.54
N ASN A 64 -0.64 -16.63 -9.19
CA ASN A 64 -1.27 -16.78 -7.88
C ASN A 64 -0.44 -16.21 -6.71
N LYS A 65 0.34 -15.16 -6.98
CA LYS A 65 1.09 -14.42 -5.95
C LYS A 65 0.17 -13.55 -5.10
N THR A 66 0.58 -13.34 -3.85
CA THR A 66 -0.13 -12.54 -2.86
C THR A 66 0.34 -11.09 -2.84
N PHE A 67 -0.59 -10.15 -2.68
CA PHE A 67 -0.31 -8.71 -2.68
C PHE A 67 -0.63 -8.08 -1.32
N LEU A 68 0.26 -7.20 -0.85
CA LEU A 68 0.07 -6.37 0.33
C LEU A 68 0.08 -4.89 -0.03
N PHE A 69 -1.04 -4.20 0.19
CA PHE A 69 -1.15 -2.76 -0.01
C PHE A 69 -0.84 -2.01 1.29
N VAL A 70 0.10 -1.07 1.27
CA VAL A 70 0.56 -0.34 2.45
C VAL A 70 0.46 1.17 2.23
N GLY A 71 -0.16 1.86 3.18
CA GLY A 71 -0.15 3.33 3.20
C GLY A 71 -0.94 3.88 4.36
N THR A 72 -0.24 4.54 5.27
CA THR A 72 -0.81 5.08 6.53
C THR A 72 -1.22 6.55 6.43
N LYS A 73 -0.91 7.19 5.31
CA LYS A 73 -1.27 8.58 5.03
C LYS A 73 -2.78 8.72 4.95
N ARG A 74 -3.34 9.79 5.54
CA ARG A 74 -4.79 10.04 5.59
C ARG A 74 -5.46 10.00 4.22
N GLN A 75 -4.77 10.46 3.18
CA GLN A 75 -5.24 10.47 1.80
C GLN A 75 -5.31 9.06 1.17
N ALA A 76 -4.49 8.13 1.64
CA ALA A 76 -4.38 6.77 1.11
C ALA A 76 -5.15 5.73 1.94
N THR A 77 -5.34 5.95 3.25
CA THR A 77 -5.91 4.97 4.20
C THR A 77 -7.20 4.30 3.71
N THR A 78 -8.18 5.08 3.26
CA THR A 78 -9.47 4.53 2.81
C THR A 78 -9.36 3.85 1.46
N LEU A 79 -8.59 4.44 0.53
CA LEU A 79 -8.42 3.92 -0.82
C LEU A 79 -7.73 2.56 -0.80
N ILE A 80 -6.65 2.43 -0.04
CA ILE A 80 -5.91 1.17 0.10
C ILE A 80 -6.81 0.04 0.60
N ALA A 81 -7.60 0.28 1.65
CA ALA A 81 -8.49 -0.74 2.18
C ALA A 81 -9.60 -1.12 1.18
N GLN A 82 -10.12 -0.17 0.41
CA GLN A 82 -11.15 -0.43 -0.60
C GLN A 82 -10.58 -1.24 -1.78
N GLU A 83 -9.46 -0.81 -2.34
CA GLU A 83 -8.85 -1.43 -3.53
C GLU A 83 -8.24 -2.81 -3.21
N ALA A 84 -7.63 -2.98 -2.03
CA ALA A 84 -7.16 -4.29 -1.59
C ALA A 84 -8.34 -5.28 -1.43
N LYS A 85 -9.45 -4.86 -0.80
CA LYS A 85 -10.65 -5.69 -0.69
C LYS A 85 -11.25 -6.03 -2.06
N ARG A 86 -11.22 -5.08 -3.00
CA ARG A 86 -11.73 -5.27 -4.37
C ARG A 86 -10.96 -6.33 -5.15
N SER A 87 -9.65 -6.44 -4.91
CA SER A 87 -8.77 -7.46 -5.53
C SER A 87 -8.52 -8.69 -4.66
N ASN A 88 -9.27 -8.86 -3.56
CA ASN A 88 -9.05 -9.92 -2.58
C ASN A 88 -7.60 -10.00 -2.07
N SER A 89 -6.95 -8.84 -1.96
CA SER A 89 -5.58 -8.65 -1.49
C SER A 89 -5.54 -8.17 -0.04
N TYR A 90 -4.36 -8.18 0.56
CA TYR A 90 -4.15 -7.77 1.95
C TYR A 90 -3.78 -6.29 2.05
N TYR A 91 -4.00 -5.68 3.21
CA TYR A 91 -3.65 -4.27 3.41
C TYR A 91 -3.22 -3.89 4.82
N VAL A 92 -2.44 -2.81 4.90
CA VAL A 92 -2.12 -2.06 6.12
C VAL A 92 -2.34 -0.57 5.84
N ASN A 93 -3.40 -0.01 6.41
CA ASN A 93 -3.82 1.36 6.13
C ASN A 93 -3.72 2.33 7.33
N HIS A 94 -3.26 1.81 8.49
CA HIS A 94 -3.22 2.57 9.74
C HIS A 94 -1.81 2.88 10.24
N ARG A 95 -1.09 1.92 10.80
CA ARG A 95 0.30 2.12 11.24
C ARG A 95 1.06 0.85 10.95
N TRP A 96 2.18 0.99 10.24
CA TRP A 96 3.17 -0.07 10.13
C TRP A 96 3.87 -0.29 11.47
N LEU A 97 3.80 -1.50 12.00
CA LEU A 97 4.57 -1.90 13.17
C LEU A 97 5.87 -2.53 12.67
N GLY A 98 7.01 -2.02 13.12
CA GLY A 98 8.30 -2.61 12.74
C GLY A 98 8.36 -4.09 13.11
N GLY A 99 8.84 -4.92 12.20
CA GLY A 99 8.82 -6.37 12.34
C GLY A 99 7.58 -7.04 11.74
N MET A 100 6.70 -6.29 11.07
CA MET A 100 5.47 -6.82 10.47
C MET A 100 5.74 -7.92 9.44
N LEU A 101 6.85 -7.85 8.71
CA LEU A 101 7.26 -8.89 7.77
C LEU A 101 8.45 -9.67 8.31
N THR A 102 9.46 -8.97 8.84
CA THR A 102 10.73 -9.58 9.27
C THR A 102 10.60 -10.44 10.54
N ASN A 103 9.59 -10.20 11.39
CA ASN A 103 9.25 -11.04 12.54
C ASN A 103 7.84 -11.62 12.42
N TRP A 104 7.61 -12.33 11.33
CA TRP A 104 6.29 -12.86 10.97
C TRP A 104 5.72 -13.85 12.00
N ALA A 105 6.58 -14.63 12.67
CA ALA A 105 6.14 -15.56 13.72
C ALA A 105 5.41 -14.85 14.87
N THR A 106 5.99 -13.74 15.39
CA THR A 106 5.33 -12.94 16.42
C THR A 106 4.06 -12.25 15.90
N VAL A 107 4.04 -11.83 14.63
CA VAL A 107 2.84 -11.23 14.03
C VAL A 107 1.71 -12.27 13.93
N LYS A 108 2.02 -13.51 13.53
CA LYS A 108 1.08 -14.64 13.51
C LYS A 108 0.46 -14.90 14.89
N GLU A 109 1.25 -14.87 15.96
CA GLU A 109 0.73 -14.98 17.35
C GLU A 109 -0.24 -13.84 17.69
N ARG A 110 0.06 -12.60 17.29
CA ARG A 110 -0.83 -11.45 17.50
C ARG A 110 -2.12 -11.52 16.68
N ILE A 111 -2.05 -12.08 15.47
CA ILE A 111 -3.23 -12.37 14.64
C ILE A 111 -4.08 -13.46 15.31
N GLN A 112 -3.47 -14.50 15.87
CA GLN A 112 -4.21 -15.53 16.61
C GLN A 112 -4.90 -14.94 17.83
N ARG A 113 -4.19 -14.10 18.60
CA ARG A 113 -4.78 -13.36 19.73
C ARG A 113 -5.96 -12.49 19.32
N LEU A 114 -5.87 -11.83 18.16
CA LEU A 114 -7.00 -11.08 17.59
C LEU A 114 -8.20 -12.01 17.36
N LYS A 115 -8.01 -13.13 16.66
CA LYS A 115 -9.09 -14.10 16.38
C LYS A 115 -9.73 -14.64 17.66
N ASP A 116 -8.92 -14.92 18.69
CA ASP A 116 -9.43 -15.40 19.98
C ASP A 116 -10.30 -14.34 20.68
N LEU A 117 -9.89 -13.07 20.64
CA LEU A 117 -10.67 -11.96 21.22
C LEU A 117 -11.96 -11.71 20.44
N GLU A 118 -11.94 -11.84 19.12
CA GLU A 118 -13.15 -11.73 18.28
C GLU A 118 -14.14 -12.86 18.59
N LYS A 119 -13.63 -14.09 18.78
CA LYS A 119 -14.46 -15.23 19.19
C LYS A 119 -15.08 -15.01 20.57
N GLN A 120 -14.31 -14.54 21.54
CA GLN A 120 -14.82 -14.24 22.89
C GLN A 120 -15.90 -13.15 22.89
N GLU A 121 -15.77 -12.15 22.02
CA GLU A 121 -16.77 -11.11 21.83
C GLU A 121 -18.05 -11.67 21.20
N ALA A 122 -17.92 -12.55 20.20
CA ALA A 122 -19.06 -13.17 19.51
C ALA A 122 -19.81 -14.18 20.38
N ASP A 123 -19.11 -14.99 21.16
CA ASP A 123 -19.68 -16.05 22.00
C ASP A 123 -20.20 -15.53 23.35
N GLY A 124 -20.23 -14.21 23.58
CA GLY A 124 -20.73 -13.59 24.82
C GLY A 124 -19.83 -13.79 26.05
N THR A 125 -18.58 -14.24 25.87
CA THR A 125 -17.64 -14.48 26.98
C THR A 125 -17.36 -13.21 27.79
N PHE A 126 -17.46 -12.04 27.17
CA PHE A 126 -17.26 -10.76 27.85
C PHE A 126 -18.32 -10.48 28.92
N ASP A 127 -19.53 -11.01 28.78
CA ASP A 127 -20.61 -10.77 29.73
C ASP A 127 -20.40 -11.51 31.07
N LEU A 128 -19.53 -12.54 31.05
CA LEU A 128 -19.14 -13.31 32.23
C LEU A 128 -18.00 -12.66 33.03
N LEU A 129 -17.39 -11.59 32.51
CA LEU A 129 -16.22 -10.95 33.08
C LEU A 129 -16.58 -9.68 33.87
N THR A 130 -15.66 -9.23 34.72
CA THR A 130 -15.83 -7.95 35.40
C THR A 130 -15.73 -6.78 34.41
N LYS A 131 -16.42 -5.66 34.69
CA LYS A 131 -16.38 -4.45 33.85
C LYS A 131 -14.95 -3.98 33.54
N LYS A 132 -14.02 -4.13 34.49
CA LYS A 132 -12.61 -3.77 34.33
C LYS A 132 -11.91 -4.66 33.31
N GLU A 133 -12.12 -5.97 33.37
CA GLU A 133 -11.53 -6.93 32.43
C GLU A 133 -12.11 -6.76 31.02
N VAL A 134 -13.43 -6.56 30.91
CA VAL A 134 -14.09 -6.26 29.64
C VAL A 134 -13.48 -5.01 29.00
N ALA A 135 -13.29 -3.94 29.77
CA ALA A 135 -12.69 -2.71 29.26
C ALA A 135 -11.26 -2.93 28.73
N ILE A 136 -10.45 -3.73 29.44
CA ILE A 136 -9.09 -4.08 29.00
C ILE A 136 -9.12 -4.90 27.70
N ARG A 137 -9.95 -5.95 27.63
CA ARG A 137 -10.07 -6.81 26.43
C ARG A 137 -10.61 -6.04 25.23
N ARG A 138 -11.62 -5.18 25.41
CA ARG A 138 -12.13 -4.31 24.33
C ARG A 138 -11.08 -3.33 23.82
N LYS A 139 -10.27 -2.77 24.71
CA LYS A 139 -9.16 -1.88 24.32
C LYS A 139 -8.09 -2.62 23.53
N GLU A 140 -7.73 -3.83 23.96
CA GLU A 140 -6.81 -4.72 23.23
C GLU A 140 -7.37 -5.07 21.85
N LEU A 141 -8.62 -5.53 21.79
CA LEU A 141 -9.32 -5.91 20.56
C LEU A 141 -9.40 -4.75 19.56
N SER A 142 -9.81 -3.56 20.01
CA SER A 142 -9.86 -2.36 19.16
C SER A 142 -8.49 -2.00 18.57
N LYS A 143 -7.42 -2.11 19.38
CA LYS A 143 -6.05 -1.85 18.92
C LYS A 143 -5.62 -2.89 17.89
N LEU A 144 -5.84 -4.18 18.15
CA LEU A 144 -5.46 -5.26 17.24
C LEU A 144 -6.25 -5.19 15.92
N ARG A 145 -7.57 -4.99 15.95
CA ARG A 145 -8.40 -4.78 14.75
C ARG A 145 -7.86 -3.62 13.91
N LYS A 146 -7.56 -2.49 14.54
CA LYS A 146 -7.05 -1.31 13.83
C LYS A 146 -5.74 -1.58 13.08
N HIS A 147 -4.87 -2.47 13.56
CA HIS A 147 -3.55 -2.68 12.95
C HIS A 147 -3.46 -3.94 12.09
N LEU A 148 -4.24 -4.98 12.39
CA LEU A 148 -4.05 -6.32 11.82
C LEU A 148 -5.24 -6.81 11.00
N ASP A 149 -6.37 -6.09 10.96
CA ASP A 149 -7.58 -6.56 10.26
C ASP A 149 -7.34 -6.85 8.77
N GLY A 150 -6.51 -6.03 8.10
CA GLY A 150 -6.20 -6.21 6.68
C GLY A 150 -5.20 -7.33 6.36
N ILE A 151 -4.54 -7.91 7.37
CA ILE A 151 -3.61 -9.06 7.23
C ILE A 151 -4.04 -10.29 8.02
N LYS A 152 -5.21 -10.27 8.67
CA LYS A 152 -5.66 -11.34 9.58
C LYS A 152 -5.89 -12.70 8.90
N THR A 153 -6.19 -12.67 7.60
CA THR A 153 -6.41 -13.83 6.73
C THR A 153 -5.19 -14.15 5.87
N MET A 154 -4.07 -13.45 6.07
CA MET A 154 -2.86 -13.66 5.28
C MET A 154 -2.15 -14.94 5.75
N PRO A 155 -1.96 -15.95 4.88
CA PRO A 155 -1.38 -17.23 5.28
C PRO A 155 0.12 -17.14 5.57
N ASP A 156 0.83 -16.39 4.72
CA ASP A 156 2.26 -16.15 4.87
C ASP A 156 2.68 -14.74 4.43
N GLN A 157 3.98 -14.44 4.44
CA GLN A 157 4.48 -13.17 3.94
C GLN A 157 4.03 -12.92 2.48
N PRO A 158 3.79 -11.65 2.09
CA PRO A 158 3.34 -11.34 0.75
C PRO A 158 4.46 -11.52 -0.28
N ASP A 159 4.07 -11.87 -1.50
CA ASP A 159 5.01 -11.99 -2.63
C ASP A 159 5.30 -10.64 -3.28
N VAL A 160 4.36 -9.68 -3.19
CA VAL A 160 4.51 -8.33 -3.76
C VAL A 160 3.92 -7.29 -2.80
N ALA A 161 4.66 -6.19 -2.58
CA ALA A 161 4.18 -5.06 -1.79
C ALA A 161 3.89 -3.85 -2.68
N ILE A 162 2.71 -3.25 -2.51
CA ILE A 162 2.31 -1.99 -3.15
C ILE A 162 2.29 -0.91 -2.05
N ILE A 163 3.21 0.05 -2.12
CA ILE A 163 3.44 1.01 -1.04
C ILE A 163 3.14 2.44 -1.53
N ILE A 164 2.46 3.23 -0.70
CA ILE A 164 2.15 4.64 -0.96
C ILE A 164 2.85 5.51 0.08
N ASP A 165 3.50 6.58 -0.37
CA ASP A 165 4.33 7.49 0.44
C ASP A 165 5.54 6.78 1.07
N GLN A 166 6.59 6.61 0.27
CA GLN A 166 7.85 5.96 0.69
C GLN A 166 8.45 6.61 1.94
N LYS A 167 8.32 7.94 2.08
CA LYS A 167 8.92 8.66 3.21
C LYS A 167 8.26 8.29 4.53
N ARG A 168 6.94 8.05 4.51
CA ARG A 168 6.21 7.54 5.68
C ARG A 168 6.41 6.05 5.92
N GLU A 169 6.45 5.25 4.85
CA GLU A 169 6.51 3.79 4.93
C GLU A 169 7.92 3.22 4.78
N MET A 170 8.95 3.99 5.15
CA MET A 170 10.35 3.58 5.01
C MET A 170 10.64 2.25 5.73
N THR A 171 10.05 2.02 6.90
CA THR A 171 10.21 0.75 7.63
C THR A 171 9.65 -0.43 6.83
N ALA A 172 8.49 -0.28 6.18
CA ALA A 172 7.91 -1.33 5.35
C ALA A 172 8.81 -1.65 4.15
N ILE A 173 9.35 -0.61 3.48
CA ILE A 173 10.25 -0.76 2.33
C ILE A 173 11.54 -1.48 2.73
N LEU A 174 12.15 -1.09 3.85
CA LEU A 174 13.37 -1.74 4.35
C LEU A 174 13.13 -3.20 4.72
N GLU A 175 11.98 -3.52 5.31
CA GLU A 175 11.60 -4.90 5.60
C GLU A 175 11.39 -5.73 4.32
N CYS A 176 10.70 -5.17 3.32
CA CYS A 176 10.51 -5.83 2.02
C CYS A 176 11.86 -6.12 1.34
N ARG A 177 12.74 -5.11 1.28
CA ARG A 177 14.09 -5.25 0.69
C ARG A 177 14.93 -6.31 1.41
N LYS A 178 14.85 -6.37 2.74
CA LYS A 178 15.59 -7.38 3.52
C LYS A 178 15.11 -8.81 3.21
N LEU A 179 13.83 -8.98 2.91
CA LEU A 179 13.21 -10.26 2.60
C LEU A 179 13.19 -10.59 1.10
N GLY A 180 13.65 -9.68 0.23
CA GLY A 180 13.59 -9.85 -1.22
C GLY A 180 12.18 -9.74 -1.80
N ILE A 181 11.26 -9.08 -1.09
CA ILE A 181 9.90 -8.84 -1.57
C ILE A 181 9.93 -7.63 -2.51
N PRO A 182 9.55 -7.77 -3.80
CA PRO A 182 9.51 -6.67 -4.73
C PRO A 182 8.50 -5.60 -4.32
N VAL A 183 8.91 -4.34 -4.42
CA VAL A 183 8.11 -3.18 -4.06
C VAL A 183 7.68 -2.41 -5.32
N VAL A 184 6.37 -2.20 -5.44
CA VAL A 184 5.75 -1.25 -6.37
C VAL A 184 5.37 -0.01 -5.58
N SER A 185 5.81 1.18 -5.98
CA SER A 185 5.51 2.41 -5.22
C SER A 185 5.26 3.61 -6.13
N ILE A 186 4.34 4.46 -5.69
CA ILE A 186 4.26 5.84 -6.20
C ILE A 186 5.47 6.61 -5.66
N LEU A 187 6.17 7.31 -6.55
CA LEU A 187 7.32 8.14 -6.20
C LEU A 187 7.02 9.62 -6.46
N ASP A 188 6.95 10.38 -5.38
CA ASP A 188 6.94 11.84 -5.43
C ASP A 188 8.39 12.36 -5.46
N THR A 189 8.58 13.65 -5.67
CA THR A 189 9.90 14.27 -5.95
C THR A 189 10.87 14.21 -4.77
N ASN A 190 10.40 13.86 -3.57
CA ASN A 190 11.19 13.71 -2.35
C ASN A 190 11.62 12.25 -2.06
N CYS A 191 11.24 11.31 -2.91
CA CYS A 191 11.52 9.88 -2.77
C CYS A 191 12.91 9.50 -3.33
N ASP A 192 13.48 8.39 -2.87
CA ASP A 192 14.65 7.74 -3.47
C ASP A 192 14.18 6.58 -4.38
N PRO A 193 14.39 6.68 -5.72
CA PRO A 193 13.96 5.66 -6.65
C PRO A 193 14.75 4.34 -6.53
N GLU A 194 15.90 4.30 -5.87
CA GLU A 194 16.72 3.09 -5.71
C GLU A 194 16.21 2.12 -4.63
N LEU A 195 15.21 2.54 -3.85
CA LEU A 195 14.62 1.73 -2.79
C LEU A 195 13.40 0.92 -3.26
N VAL A 196 13.00 1.05 -4.52
CA VAL A 196 11.78 0.48 -5.09
C VAL A 196 12.12 -0.22 -6.41
N ASP A 197 11.57 -1.41 -6.62
CA ASP A 197 11.84 -2.21 -7.83
C ASP A 197 11.01 -1.75 -9.04
N VAL A 198 9.76 -1.35 -8.78
CA VAL A 198 8.82 -0.88 -9.81
C VAL A 198 8.34 0.54 -9.45
N PRO A 199 9.09 1.57 -9.88
CA PRO A 199 8.78 2.97 -9.57
C PRO A 199 7.65 3.50 -10.45
N ILE A 200 6.69 4.23 -9.86
CA ILE A 200 5.65 4.96 -10.59
C ILE A 200 5.74 6.44 -10.20
N PRO A 201 6.39 7.30 -11.01
CA PRO A 201 6.45 8.73 -10.71
C PRO A 201 5.04 9.32 -10.65
N GLY A 202 4.69 9.94 -9.53
CA GLY A 202 3.39 10.57 -9.37
C GLY A 202 3.18 11.22 -8.01
N ASN A 203 2.14 12.03 -7.93
CA ASN A 203 1.73 12.72 -6.72
C ASN A 203 1.17 11.76 -5.66
N ASP A 204 1.78 11.70 -4.48
CA ASP A 204 1.33 10.89 -3.34
C ASP A 204 0.53 11.68 -2.27
N ASP A 205 0.31 12.98 -2.47
CA ASP A 205 -0.45 13.88 -1.61
C ASP A 205 -1.90 14.05 -2.08
N ALA A 206 -2.16 13.93 -3.38
CA ALA A 206 -3.47 14.10 -3.98
C ALA A 206 -4.28 12.79 -3.99
N VAL A 207 -5.45 12.81 -3.34
CA VAL A 207 -6.38 11.67 -3.28
C VAL A 207 -6.77 11.18 -4.68
N ARG A 208 -6.97 12.10 -5.64
CA ARG A 208 -7.34 11.74 -7.02
C ARG A 208 -6.21 11.01 -7.75
N SER A 209 -4.96 11.47 -7.58
CA SER A 209 -3.76 10.83 -8.13
C SER A 209 -3.59 9.42 -7.58
N ILE A 210 -3.58 9.27 -6.24
CA ILE A 210 -3.46 7.96 -5.58
C ILE A 210 -4.57 7.01 -6.06
N LYS A 211 -5.82 7.49 -6.10
CA LYS A 211 -6.96 6.69 -6.55
C LYS A 211 -6.79 6.22 -8.00
N LEU A 212 -6.40 7.10 -8.91
CA LEU A 212 -6.23 6.75 -10.32
C LEU A 212 -5.19 5.64 -10.50
N ILE A 213 -4.03 5.78 -9.85
CA ILE A 213 -2.94 4.80 -9.93
C ILE A 213 -3.32 3.48 -9.25
N LEU A 214 -3.88 3.53 -8.03
CA LEU A 214 -4.31 2.32 -7.32
C LEU A 214 -5.42 1.56 -8.07
N ASN A 215 -6.37 2.26 -8.67
CA ASN A 215 -7.43 1.64 -9.46
C ASN A 215 -6.83 0.87 -10.65
N SER A 216 -5.88 1.49 -11.36
CA SER A 216 -5.16 0.87 -12.49
C SER A 216 -4.46 -0.43 -12.09
N LEU A 217 -3.71 -0.39 -10.99
CA LEU A 217 -2.97 -1.55 -10.49
C LEU A 217 -3.93 -2.65 -10.08
N THR A 218 -4.99 -2.30 -9.35
CA THR A 218 -6.01 -3.23 -8.87
C THR A 218 -6.77 -3.89 -10.02
N ASP A 219 -7.13 -3.15 -11.07
CA ASP A 219 -7.76 -3.70 -12.28
C ASP A 219 -6.84 -4.72 -12.97
N SER A 220 -5.54 -4.44 -12.99
CA SER A 220 -4.52 -5.33 -13.56
C SER A 220 -4.34 -6.61 -12.72
N ILE A 221 -4.38 -6.50 -11.38
CA ILE A 221 -4.36 -7.65 -10.47
C ILE A 221 -5.59 -8.54 -10.68
N ILE A 222 -6.80 -7.96 -10.69
CA ILE A 222 -8.06 -8.71 -10.89
C ILE A 222 -8.03 -9.45 -12.24
N LYS A 223 -7.54 -8.79 -13.29
CA LYS A 223 -7.37 -9.42 -14.60
C LYS A 223 -6.37 -10.58 -14.56
N GLY A 224 -5.23 -10.42 -13.87
CA GLY A 224 -4.28 -11.51 -13.68
C GLY A 224 -4.90 -12.70 -12.94
N GLN A 225 -5.63 -12.44 -11.86
CA GLN A 225 -6.36 -13.47 -11.09
C GLN A 225 -7.39 -14.21 -11.94
N SER A 226 -8.10 -13.52 -12.86
CA SER A 226 -9.09 -14.15 -13.74
C SER A 226 -8.50 -15.15 -14.76
N LYS A 227 -7.17 -15.13 -14.95
CA LYS A 227 -6.45 -16.06 -15.82
C LYS A 227 -6.04 -17.34 -15.12
N ILE A 228 -6.11 -17.38 -13.78
CA ILE A 228 -5.84 -18.58 -13.00
C ILE A 228 -6.96 -19.59 -13.31
N LYS A 229 -6.59 -20.71 -13.92
CA LYS A 229 -7.50 -21.83 -14.21
C LYS A 229 -7.57 -22.78 -13.02
#